data_AF-A0A3D2AZW7-F1
#
_entry.id   AF-A0A3D2AZW7-F1
#
_cell.length_a   1.000
_cell.length_b   1.000
_cell.length_c   1.000
_cell.angle_alpha   90.00
_cell.angle_beta   90.00
_cell.angle_gamma   90.00
#
_symmetry.space_group_name_H-M   'P 1'
#
loop_
_entity.id
_entity.type
_entity.pdbx_description
1 polymer ?
#
loop_
_entity_poly.entity_id
_entity_poly.type
_entity_poly.pdbx_seq_one_letter_code
_entity_poly.pdbx_strand_id
1 'polypeptide(L)' 'DDDLGSTFTRVAQELHSQYVIGFTPTELDGEPHGLEVRLKQSGMTARARRSYIASAENLSGTP' A
#
# COMPACT_ATOMS: atom_id res chain seq x y z
N ASP A 1 -28.79 -8.86 -15.41
CA ASP A 1 -28.69 -8.27 -14.06
C ASP A 1 -27.76 -8.97 -13.07
N ASP A 2 -27.37 -10.24 -13.25
CA ASP A 2 -26.59 -10.98 -12.23
C ASP A 2 -25.09 -10.59 -12.11
N ASP A 3 -24.58 -9.80 -13.06
CA ASP A 3 -23.14 -9.49 -13.18
C ASP A 3 -22.69 -8.33 -12.26
N LEU A 4 -23.58 -7.36 -12.02
CA LEU A 4 -23.30 -6.18 -11.18
C LEU A 4 -23.09 -6.55 -9.72
N GLY A 5 -23.95 -7.41 -9.16
CA GLY A 5 -23.84 -7.84 -7.76
C GLY A 5 -22.54 -8.61 -7.47
N SER A 6 -22.13 -9.47 -8.40
CA SER A 6 -20.87 -10.22 -8.27
C SER A 6 -19.64 -9.32 -8.39
N THR A 7 -19.70 -8.31 -9.27
CA THR A 7 -18.64 -7.32 -9.45
C THR A 7 -18.43 -6.49 -8.19
N PHE A 8 -19.50 -5.95 -7.59
CA PHE A 8 -19.41 -5.19 -6.34
C PHE A 8 -18.89 -6.04 -5.18
N THR A 9 -19.29 -7.32 -5.11
CA THR A 9 -18.78 -8.24 -4.08
C THR A 9 -17.26 -8.41 -4.18
N ARG A 10 -16.73 -8.55 -5.41
CA ARG A 10 -15.29 -8.68 -5.63
C ARG A 10 -14.53 -7.42 -5.21
N VAL A 11 -15.05 -6.23 -5.53
CA VAL A 11 -14.47 -4.95 -5.11
C VAL A 11 -14.52 -4.79 -3.59
N ALA A 12 -15.65 -5.12 -2.95
CA ALA A 12 -15.80 -5.02 -1.51
C ALA A 12 -14.83 -5.94 -0.76
N GLN A 13 -14.63 -7.18 -1.24
CA GLN A 13 -13.65 -8.11 -0.68
C GLN A 13 -12.21 -7.61 -0.86
N GLU A 14 -11.90 -7.00 -2.00
CA GLU A 14 -10.59 -6.40 -2.25
C GLU A 14 -10.33 -5.23 -1.28
N LEU A 15 -11.28 -4.30 -1.13
CA LEU A 15 -11.17 -3.17 -0.21
C LEU A 15 -11.08 -3.63 1.25
N HIS A 16 -11.83 -4.66 1.64
CA HIS A 16 -11.77 -5.22 2.99
C HIS A 16 -10.39 -5.79 3.35
N SER A 17 -9.59 -6.16 2.34
CA SER A 17 -8.25 -6.73 2.52
C SER A 17 -7.14 -5.67 2.47
N GLN A 18 -7.47 -4.38 2.38
CA GLN A 18 -6.49 -3.30 2.35
C GLN A 18 -6.15 -2.84 3.76
N TYR A 19 -4.85 -2.78 4.04
CA TYR A 19 -4.31 -2.26 5.28
C TYR A 19 -3.39 -1.08 5.00
N VAL A 20 -3.41 -0.08 5.87
CA VAL A 20 -2.46 1.03 5.85
C VAL A 20 -1.39 0.76 6.91
N ILE A 21 -0.13 0.74 6.47
CA ILE A 21 1.04 0.62 7.34
C ILE A 21 1.76 1.96 7.33
N GLY A 22 1.74 2.65 8.47
CA GLY A 22 2.50 3.89 8.67
C GLY A 22 3.94 3.60 9.09
N PHE A 23 4.88 4.36 8.52
CA PHE A 23 6.25 4.45 9.01
C PHE A 23 6.73 5.90 8.85
N THR A 24 7.76 6.27 9.60
CA THR A 24 8.40 7.59 9.47
C THR A 24 9.77 7.40 8.81
N PRO A 25 10.07 8.09 7.70
CA PRO A 25 11.41 8.10 7.12
C PRO A 25 12.43 8.57 8.15
N THR A 26 13.61 7.96 8.17
CA THR A 26 14.70 8.37 9.07
C THR A 26 15.33 9.70 8.67
N GLU A 27 15.40 9.98 7.37
CA GLU A 27 15.96 11.21 6.78
C GLU A 27 15.12 11.66 5.60
N LEU A 28 15.10 12.96 5.32
CA LEU A 28 14.39 13.57 4.19
C LEU A 28 15.38 14.11 3.17
N ASP A 29 16.09 13.19 2.52
CA ASP A 29 17.16 13.48 1.56
C ASP A 29 16.66 13.77 0.14
N GLY A 30 15.36 13.56 -0.13
CA GLY A 30 14.78 13.70 -1.46
C GLY A 30 15.11 12.54 -2.41
N GLU A 31 15.71 11.45 -1.91
CA GLU A 31 16.14 10.31 -2.71
C GLU A 31 15.12 9.16 -2.66
N PRO A 32 15.20 8.19 -3.60
CA PRO A 32 14.39 6.98 -3.56
C PRO A 32 14.87 5.98 -2.48
N HIS A 33 13.95 5.53 -1.64
CA HIS A 33 14.18 4.51 -0.61
C HIS A 33 13.34 3.27 -0.86
N GLY A 34 13.92 2.09 -0.64
CA GLY A 34 13.24 0.80 -0.82
C GLY A 34 12.29 0.47 0.34
N LEU A 35 11.19 -0.22 0.03
CA LEU A 35 10.25 -0.77 1.00
C LEU A 35 10.14 -2.29 0.81
N GLU A 36 10.25 -3.02 1.92
CA GLU A 36 10.02 -4.47 1.95
C GLU A 36 8.91 -4.79 2.96
N VAL A 37 7.88 -5.49 2.51
CA VAL A 37 6.82 -6.03 3.37
C VAL A 37 7.05 -7.52 3.56
N ARG A 38 7.30 -7.93 4.81
CA ARG A 38 7.55 -9.33 5.16
C ARG A 38 6.30 -9.93 5.80
N LEU A 39 5.80 -11.02 5.21
CA LEU A 39 4.67 -11.78 5.72
C LEU A 39 5.18 -12.97 6.54
N LYS A 40 4.49 -13.26 7.66
CA LYS A 40 4.82 -14.43 8.49
C LYS A 40 4.36 -15.74 7.87
N GLN A 41 3.25 -15.73 7.13
CA GLN A 41 2.67 -16.92 6.52
C GLN A 41 3.33 -17.22 5.18
N SER A 42 3.79 -18.46 5.01
CA SER A 42 4.38 -18.95 3.76
C SER A 42 3.34 -19.05 2.64
N GLY A 43 3.76 -18.79 1.40
CA GLY A 43 2.91 -18.90 0.21
C GLY A 43 2.01 -17.69 -0.05
N MET A 44 2.03 -16.69 0.84
CA MET A 44 1.34 -15.41 0.61
C MET A 44 2.25 -14.40 -0.07
N THR A 45 1.66 -13.56 -0.94
CA THR A 45 2.35 -12.44 -1.57
C THR A 45 1.68 -11.14 -1.15
N ALA A 46 2.44 -10.21 -0.57
CA ALA A 46 1.96 -8.87 -0.28
C ALA A 46 1.98 -8.03 -1.56
N ARG A 47 0.86 -7.36 -1.87
CA ARG A 47 0.84 -6.28 -2.87
C ARG A 47 0.98 -4.96 -2.14
N ALA A 48 2.16 -4.35 -2.24
CA ALA A 48 2.50 -3.12 -1.56
C ALA A 48 3.36 -2.21 -2.44
N ARG A 49 3.49 -0.96 -2.03
CA ARG A 49 4.43 0.00 -2.61
C ARG A 49 5.86 -0.49 -2.37
N ARG A 50 6.71 -0.45 -3.41
CA ARG A 50 8.09 -0.97 -3.37
C ARG A 50 9.15 0.08 -3.04
N SER A 51 8.82 1.36 -3.21
CA SER A 51 9.72 2.47 -2.92
C SER A 51 8.95 3.76 -2.67
N TYR A 52 9.59 4.72 -2.02
CA TYR A 52 9.10 6.08 -1.81
C TYR A 52 10.24 7.08 -2.00
N ILE A 53 9.90 8.36 -2.18
CA ILE A 53 10.88 9.45 -2.15
C ILE A 53 10.77 10.13 -0.79
N ALA A 54 11.87 10.27 -0.09
CA ALA A 54 11.88 10.86 1.25
C ALA A 54 11.99 12.40 1.17
N SER A 55 10.90 13.07 0.78
CA SER A 55 10.84 14.53 0.74
C SER A 55 9.67 15.09 1.56
N ALA A 56 9.82 16.34 2.02
CA ALA A 56 8.82 17.01 2.84
C ALA A 56 7.46 17.13 2.14
N GLU A 57 7.46 17.36 0.82
CA GLU A 57 6.24 17.36 -0.01
C GLU A 57 5.50 16.01 0.07
N ASN A 58 6.20 14.89 -0.03
CA ASN A 58 5.63 13.55 -0.01
C ASN A 58 5.11 13.14 1.38
N LEU A 59 5.62 13.77 2.44
CA LEU A 59 5.14 13.61 3.83
C LEU A 59 3.95 14.48 4.18
N SER A 60 3.82 15.66 3.54
CA SER A 60 2.70 16.56 3.78
C SER A 60 1.36 16.01 3.32
N GLY A 61 1.35 14.89 2.56
CA GLY A 61 0.12 14.17 2.18
C GLY A 61 -0.85 14.98 1.33
N THR A 62 -0.44 16.16 0.85
CA THR A 62 -1.20 16.94 -0.13
C THR A 62 -1.20 16.18 -1.45
N PRO A 63 -2.37 15.72 -1.93
CA PRO A 63 -2.47 15.07 -3.24
C PRO A 63 -2.11 16.01 -4.39
#